data_AF-A0A5E6X514-F1
#
_entry.id   AF-A0A5E6X514-F1
#
_cell.length_a   1.000
_cell.length_b   1.000
_cell.length_c   1.000
_cell.angle_alpha   90.00
_cell.angle_beta   90.00
_cell.angle_gamma   90.00
#
_symmetry.space_group_name_H-M   'P 1'
#
loop_
_entity.id
_entity.type
_entity.pdbx_description
1 polymer ?
#
loop_
_entity_poly.entity_id
_entity_poly.type
_entity_poly.pdbx_seq_one_letter_code
_entity_poly.pdbx_strand_id
1 'polypeptide(L)'
;MDQGPDAARDFVQGFLSARLEDAPCVCVWLIGLPAVRFAGEANAESFNRELQVEGLGSVWALPGLELLMEEPQRKADVWQAMRRLMARWKESNE
;
A
#
# COMPACT_ATOMS: atom_id res chain seq x y z
N MET A 1 16.74 -22.26 9.61
CA MET A 1 15.52 -21.44 9.49
C MET A 1 15.78 -20.50 8.32
N ASP A 2 15.00 -20.63 7.24
CA ASP A 2 15.27 -19.91 6.00
C ASP A 2 14.83 -18.44 6.17
N GLN A 3 15.79 -17.52 6.25
CA GLN A 3 15.55 -16.08 6.41
C GLN A 3 15.47 -15.38 5.05
N GLY A 4 14.85 -16.06 4.08
CA GLY A 4 14.70 -15.55 2.72
C GLY A 4 13.69 -14.40 2.60
N PRO A 5 13.60 -13.77 1.42
CA PRO A 5 12.65 -12.68 1.15
C PRO A 5 11.20 -13.04 1.44
N ASP A 6 10.79 -14.28 1.17
CA ASP A 6 9.44 -14.77 1.45
C ASP A 6 9.16 -14.82 2.95
N ALA A 7 10.09 -15.35 3.76
CA ALA A 7 9.95 -15.38 5.22
C ALA A 7 9.87 -13.98 5.83
N ALA A 8 10.65 -13.03 5.30
CA ALA A 8 10.59 -11.63 5.73
C ALA A 8 9.24 -10.99 5.37
N ARG A 9 8.72 -11.26 4.17
CA ARG A 9 7.39 -10.80 3.73
C ARG A 9 6.31 -11.36 4.63
N ASP A 10 6.29 -12.67 4.85
CA ASP A 10 5.27 -13.35 5.63
C ASP A 10 5.25 -12.85 7.08
N PHE A 11 6.43 -12.59 7.67
CA PHE A 11 6.53 -11.98 8.99
C PHE A 11 5.88 -10.59 9.04
N VAL A 12 6.22 -9.70 8.09
CA VAL A 12 5.69 -8.34 8.07
C VAL A 12 4.18 -8.33 7.77
N GLN A 13 3.68 -9.23 6.91
CA GLN A 13 2.24 -9.39 6.65
C GLN A 13 1.50 -9.86 7.90
N GLY A 14 2.01 -10.89 8.58
CA GLY A 14 1.42 -11.37 9.84
C GLY A 14 1.42 -10.30 10.93
N PHE A 15 2.52 -9.54 11.06
CA PHE A 15 2.59 -8.43 12.01
C PHE A 15 1.56 -7.34 11.72
N LEU A 16 1.45 -6.91 10.46
CA LEU A 16 0.48 -5.88 10.05
C LEU A 16 -0.96 -6.36 10.21
N SER A 17 -1.26 -7.61 9.85
CA SER A 17 -2.58 -8.21 10.00
C SER A 17 -3.03 -8.18 11.48
N ALA A 18 -2.17 -8.64 12.40
CA ALA A 18 -2.46 -8.59 13.83
C ALA A 18 -2.62 -7.16 14.40
N ARG A 19 -2.01 -6.15 13.78
CA ARG A 19 -2.21 -4.74 14.14
C ARG A 19 -3.52 -4.17 13.61
N LEU A 20 -3.93 -4.57 12.41
CA LEU A 20 -5.21 -4.17 11.81
C LEU A 20 -6.41 -4.76 12.54
N GLU A 21 -6.26 -5.96 13.13
CA GLU A 21 -7.28 -6.56 14.00
C GLU A 21 -7.49 -5.74 15.29
N ASP A 22 -6.41 -5.23 15.88
CA ASP A 22 -6.43 -4.45 17.12
C ASP A 22 -6.90 -3.00 16.89
N ALA A 23 -6.46 -2.40 15.79
CA ALA A 23 -6.81 -1.04 15.38
C ALA A 23 -7.25 -1.03 13.90
N PRO A 24 -8.57 -1.12 13.63
CA PRO A 24 -9.09 -1.09 12.28
C PRO A 24 -8.61 0.15 11.52
N CYS A 25 -8.09 -0.07 10.31
CA CYS A 25 -7.63 1.00 9.44
C CYS A 25 -8.48 1.02 8.17
N VAL A 26 -8.92 2.22 7.77
CA VAL A 26 -9.70 2.41 6.55
C VAL A 26 -8.88 2.22 5.27
N CYS A 27 -7.55 2.35 5.35
CA CYS A 27 -6.66 2.19 4.20
C CYS A 27 -5.19 2.03 4.59
N VAL A 28 -4.53 1.00 4.04
CA VAL A 28 -3.08 0.81 4.15
C VAL A 28 -2.40 1.30 2.88
N TRP A 29 -1.35 2.11 3.01
CA TRP A 29 -0.60 2.64 1.86
C TRP A 29 0.76 1.96 1.75
N LEU A 30 1.10 1.48 0.55
CA LEU A 30 2.39 0.90 0.23
C LEU A 30 3.22 1.93 -0.54
N ILE A 31 4.12 2.60 0.16
CA ILE A 31 4.89 3.73 -0.39
C ILE A 31 6.26 3.23 -0.89
N GLY A 32 6.47 3.33 -2.20
CA GLY A 32 7.71 2.93 -2.86
C GLY A 32 7.72 1.47 -3.30
N LEU A 33 8.58 1.17 -4.28
CA LEU A 33 8.67 -0.16 -4.89
C LEU A 33 8.94 -1.30 -3.88
N PRO A 34 9.78 -1.13 -2.83
CA PRO A 34 9.95 -2.18 -1.83
C PRO A 34 8.66 -2.53 -1.09
N ALA A 35 7.85 -1.54 -0.71
CA ALA A 35 6.57 -1.76 -0.04
C ALA A 35 5.52 -2.35 -1.01
N VAL A 36 5.55 -1.98 -2.28
CA VAL A 36 4.67 -2.57 -3.30
C VAL A 36 5.02 -4.05 -3.54
N ARG A 37 6.31 -4.39 -3.62
CA ARG A 37 6.75 -5.80 -3.71
C ARG A 37 6.45 -6.62 -2.46
N PHE A 38 6.30 -5.98 -1.32
CA PHE A 38 5.84 -6.65 -0.11
C PHE A 38 4.39 -7.21 -0.25
N ALA A 39 3.54 -6.61 -1.08
CA ALA A 39 2.20 -7.12 -1.36
C ALA A 39 2.15 -8.35 -2.29
N GLY A 40 3.30 -8.81 -2.81
CA GLY A 40 3.38 -9.92 -3.75
C GLY A 40 4.18 -9.54 -5.00
N GLU A 41 3.79 -10.04 -6.17
CA GLU A 41 4.51 -9.81 -7.44
C GLU A 41 4.23 -8.42 -8.07
N ALA A 42 3.67 -7.49 -7.29
CA ALA A 42 3.39 -6.13 -7.75
C ALA A 42 4.67 -5.34 -8.04
N ASN A 43 4.60 -4.43 -9.01
CA ASN A 43 5.74 -3.68 -9.51
C ASN A 43 5.40 -2.19 -9.69
N ALA A 44 6.29 -1.43 -10.33
CA ALA A 44 6.08 0.01 -10.53
C ALA A 44 4.83 0.36 -11.37
N GLU A 45 4.35 -0.54 -12.22
CA GLU A 45 3.11 -0.37 -12.98
C GLU A 45 1.85 -0.43 -12.10
N SER A 46 2.00 -0.96 -10.89
CA SER A 46 0.93 -1.01 -9.89
C SER A 46 0.75 0.31 -9.14
N PHE A 47 1.63 1.30 -9.31
CA PHE A 47 1.47 2.59 -8.65
C PHE A 47 0.13 3.24 -8.99
N ASN A 48 -0.41 3.95 -8.00
CA ASN A 48 -1.70 4.63 -8.01
C ASN A 48 -2.93 3.71 -8.11
N ARG A 49 -2.75 2.39 -7.95
CA ARG A 49 -3.83 1.39 -7.94
C ARG A 49 -4.04 0.81 -6.55
N GLU A 50 -5.27 0.37 -6.29
CA GLU A 50 -5.56 -0.50 -5.17
C GLU A 50 -5.22 -1.95 -5.52
N LEU A 51 -4.63 -2.65 -4.57
CA LEU A 51 -4.28 -4.07 -4.65
C LEU A 51 -5.03 -4.82 -3.57
N GLN A 52 -5.47 -6.03 -3.87
CA GLN A 52 -5.99 -6.95 -2.87
C GLN A 52 -4.83 -7.79 -2.35
N VAL A 53 -4.59 -7.73 -1.04
CA VAL A 53 -3.54 -8.50 -0.36
C VAL A 53 -4.20 -9.39 0.67
N GLU A 54 -3.91 -10.70 0.59
CA GLU A 54 -4.42 -11.66 1.55
C GLU A 54 -4.01 -11.28 2.98
N GLY A 55 -4.96 -11.32 3.92
CA GLY A 55 -4.73 -10.93 5.32
C GLY A 55 -4.66 -9.42 5.62
N LEU A 56 -4.49 -8.57 4.60
CA LEU A 56 -4.45 -7.10 4.75
C LEU A 56 -5.62 -6.37 4.06
N GLY A 57 -6.34 -7.05 3.16
CA GLY A 57 -7.45 -6.47 2.42
C GLY A 57 -6.99 -5.51 1.32
N SER A 58 -7.71 -4.39 1.15
CA SER A 58 -7.40 -3.40 0.10
C SER A 58 -6.27 -2.47 0.55
N VAL A 59 -5.19 -2.46 -0.21
CA VAL A 59 -4.02 -1.60 0.03
C VAL A 59 -3.78 -0.70 -1.19
N TRP A 60 -3.29 0.52 -0.97
CA TRP A 60 -3.03 1.47 -2.05
C TRP A 60 -1.54 1.58 -2.36
N ALA A 61 -1.15 1.24 -3.59
CA ALA A 61 0.24 1.30 -4.03
C ALA A 61 0.62 2.71 -4.49
N LEU A 62 1.73 3.24 -3.97
CA LEU A 62 2.21 4.59 -4.23
C LEU A 62 3.68 4.60 -4.66
N PRO A 63 4.09 5.52 -5.55
CA PRO A 63 5.49 5.76 -5.80
C PRO A 63 6.21 6.24 -4.52
N GLY A 64 7.51 5.97 -4.44
CA GLY A 64 8.34 6.45 -3.34
C GLY A 64 8.57 7.96 -3.42
N LEU A 65 8.89 8.59 -2.30
CA LEU A 65 9.12 10.04 -2.26
C LEU A 65 10.29 10.47 -3.16
N GLU A 66 11.35 9.66 -3.23
CA GLU A 66 12.50 9.90 -4.12
C GLU A 66 12.05 9.98 -5.59
N LEU A 67 11.30 8.99 -6.08
CA LEU A 67 10.74 9.00 -7.43
C LEU A 67 9.81 10.21 -7.67
N LEU A 68 9.05 10.63 -6.66
CA LEU A 68 8.20 11.83 -6.75
C LEU A 68 9.01 13.14 -6.75
N MET A 69 10.22 13.14 -6.21
CA MET A 69 11.13 14.27 -6.26
C MET A 69 11.83 14.35 -7.62
N GLU A 70 12.26 13.20 -8.15
CA GLU A 70 12.90 13.09 -9.47
C GLU A 70 11.91 13.33 -10.63
N GLU A 71 10.67 12.88 -10.48
CA GLU A 71 9.59 13.04 -11.47
C GLU A 71 8.37 13.77 -10.88
N PRO A 72 8.46 15.10 -10.65
CA PRO A 72 7.39 15.87 -10.00
C PRO A 72 6.03 15.78 -10.70
N GLN A 73 6.00 15.55 -12.01
CA GLN A 73 4.78 15.37 -12.80
C GLN A 73 3.90 14.23 -12.26
N ARG A 74 4.49 13.19 -11.67
CA ARG A 74 3.76 12.04 -11.10
C ARG A 74 2.90 12.42 -9.89
N LYS A 75 3.17 13.55 -9.23
CA LYS A 75 2.35 14.04 -8.12
C LYS A 75 0.90 14.30 -8.55
N ALA A 76 0.69 14.72 -9.80
CA ALA A 76 -0.64 14.89 -10.36
C ALA A 76 -1.40 13.56 -10.44
N ASP A 77 -0.73 12.48 -10.88
CA ASP A 77 -1.34 11.15 -10.97
C ASP A 77 -1.66 10.58 -9.59
N VAL A 78 -0.75 10.74 -8.62
CA VAL A 78 -0.98 10.37 -7.22
C VAL A 78 -2.20 11.12 -6.68
N TRP A 79 -2.28 12.43 -6.89
CA TRP A 79 -3.40 13.24 -6.44
C TRP A 79 -4.72 12.83 -7.07
N GLN A 80 -4.72 12.56 -8.39
CA GLN A 80 -5.92 12.09 -9.09
C GLN A 80 -6.41 10.75 -8.54
N ALA A 81 -5.51 9.82 -8.26
CA ALA A 81 -5.85 8.54 -7.64
C ALA A 81 -6.34 8.72 -6.20
N MET A 82 -5.64 9.52 -5.39
CA MET A 82 -6.02 9.85 -4.02
C MET A 82 -7.46 10.35 -3.93
N ARG A 83 -7.85 11.27 -4.84
CA ARG A 83 -9.20 11.83 -4.88
C ARG A 83 -10.30 10.80 -5.05
N ARG A 84 -10.04 9.70 -5.76
CA ARG A 84 -11.00 8.60 -5.94
C ARG A 84 -11.16 7.79 -4.66
N LEU A 85 -10.10 7.69 -3.86
CA LEU A 85 -10.07 6.92 -2.61
C LEU A 85 -10.56 7.70 -1.40
N MET A 86 -10.41 9.03 -1.40
CA MET A 86 -10.82 9.91 -0.30
C MET A 86 -12.29 9.71 0.13
N ALA A 87 -13.17 9.32 -0.79
CA ALA A 87 -14.58 9.04 -0.47
C ALA A 87 -14.74 7.90 0.55
N ARG A 88 -13.80 6.96 0.61
CA ARG A 88 -13.81 5.82 1.53
C ARG A 88 -13.16 6.10 2.88
N TRP A 89 -12.30 7.11 2.97
CA TRP A 89 -11.60 7.45 4.21
C TRP A 89 -12.43 8.37 5.12
N LYS A 90 -13.38 9.10 4.52
CA LYS A 90 -14.38 9.82 5.29
C LYS A 90 -15.39 8.78 5.76
N GLU A 91 -15.49 8.57 7.07
CA GLU A 91 -16.56 7.78 7.65
C GLU A 91 -17.89 8.18 7.01
N SER A 92 -18.66 7.20 6.53
CA SER A 92 -20.11 7.36 6.52
C SER A 92 -20.51 7.49 7.99
N ASN A 93 -20.54 8.71 8.50
CA ASN A 93 -21.25 9.04 9.74
C ASN A 93 -22.75 8.78 9.47
N GLU A 94 -23.18 7.52 9.60
CA GLU A 94 -24.57 7.18 9.92
C GLU A 94 -24.74 7.11 11.43
#